data_AF-A0A251V6R1-F1
#
_entry.id   AF-A0A251V6R1-F1
#
_cell.length_a   1.000
_cell.length_b   1.000
_cell.length_c   1.000
_cell.angle_alpha   90.00
_cell.angle_beta   90.00
_cell.angle_gamma   90.00
#
_symmetry.space_group_name_H-M   'P 1'
#
loop_
_entity.id
_entity.type
_entity.pdbx_description
1 polymer ?
#
loop_
_entity_poly.entity_id
_entity_poly.type
_entity_poly.pdbx_seq_one_letter_code
_entity_poly.pdbx_strand_id
1 'polypeptide(L)' 'MTTMEKLFVEIFDRKDRIIEQMQQQADLFTQQLASRLVIDGITPPSWLLSPNSNSHSSYINGKHPNLRV' A
#
# COMPACT_ATOMS: atom_id res chain seq x y z
N MET A 1 8.08 26.82 25.31
CA MET A 1 7.12 26.57 24.23
C MET A 1 5.92 27.48 24.42
N THR A 2 5.73 28.44 23.52
CA THR A 2 4.65 29.43 23.55
C THR A 2 3.35 28.83 22.98
N THR A 3 2.20 29.45 23.26
CA THR A 3 0.90 29.03 22.70
C THR A 3 0.89 29.02 21.18
N MET A 4 1.57 29.98 20.53
CA MET A 4 1.67 30.06 19.08
C MET A 4 2.48 28.90 18.49
N GLU A 5 3.60 28.52 19.10
CA GLU A 5 4.42 27.39 18.64
C GLU A 5 3.63 26.08 18.65
N LYS A 6 2.79 25.85 19.69
CA LYS A 6 1.95 24.66 19.77
C LYS A 6 0.90 24.60 18.65
N LEU A 7 0.27 25.74 18.33
CA LEU A 7 -0.72 25.81 17.25
C LEU A 7 -0.09 25.52 15.88
N PHE A 8 1.13 26.02 15.63
CA PHE A 8 1.83 25.72 14.38
C PHE A 8 2.14 24.22 14.25
N VAL A 9 2.69 23.60 15.30
CA VAL A 9 2.97 22.15 15.31
C VAL A 9 1.71 21.34 15.01
N GLU A 10 0.58 21.67 15.65
CA GLU A 10 -0.68 20.97 15.43
C GLU A 10 -1.19 21.08 13.98
N ILE A 11 -1.07 22.28 13.37
CA ILE A 11 -1.46 22.51 11.98
C ILE A 11 -0.59 21.68 11.02
N PHE A 12 0.74 21.69 11.22
CA PHE A 12 1.66 20.95 10.36
C PHE A 12 1.48 19.43 10.51
N ASP A 13 1.40 18.93 11.74
CA ASP A 13 1.14 17.51 12.02
C ASP A 13 -0.17 17.05 11.38
N ARG A 14 -1.23 17.86 11.48
CA ARG A 14 -2.51 17.53 10.85
C ARG A 14 -2.38 17.48 9.32
N LYS A 15 -1.66 18.42 8.71
CA LYS A 15 -1.42 18.43 7.26
C LYS A 15 -0.70 17.16 6.83
N ASP A 16 0.37 16.79 7.53
CA ASP A 16 1.18 15.61 7.19
C ASP A 16 0.37 14.32 7.32
N ARG A 17 -0.43 14.19 8.38
CA ARG A 17 -1.36 13.06 8.54
C ARG A 17 -2.38 12.96 7.41
N ILE A 18 -2.94 14.08 6.96
CA ILE A 18 -3.90 14.08 5.84
C ILE A 18 -3.22 13.58 4.56
N ILE A 19 -2.00 14.05 4.27
CA ILE A 19 -1.24 13.62 3.10
C ILE A 19 -0.96 12.12 3.18
N GLU A 20 -0.50 11.62 4.32
CA GLU A 20 -0.22 10.21 4.54
C GLU A 20 -1.49 9.35 4.35
N GLN A 21 -2.63 9.77 4.93
CA GLN A 21 -3.89 9.07 4.77
C GLN A 21 -4.36 9.03 3.30
N MET A 22 -4.24 10.13 2.57
CA MET A 22 -4.61 10.18 1.15
C MET A 22 -3.70 9.27 0.31
N GLN A 23 -2.40 9.22 0.64
CA GLN A 23 -1.46 8.32 -0.02
C GLN A 23 -1.84 6.85 0.22
N GLN A 24 -2.09 6.48 1.47
CA GLN A 24 -2.53 5.11 1.83
C GLN A 24 -3.85 4.73 1.17
N GLN A 25 -4.81 5.66 1.11
CA GLN A 25 -6.09 5.46 0.44
C GLN A 25 -5.90 5.20 -1.07
N ALA A 26 -5.04 5.99 -1.73
CA ALA A 26 -4.73 5.83 -3.14
C ALA A 26 -4.05 4.48 -3.43
N ASP A 27 -3.14 4.04 -2.56
CA ASP A 27 -2.46 2.76 -2.69
C ASP A 27 -3.43 1.58 -2.53
N LEU A 28 -4.32 1.63 -1.53
CA LEU A 28 -5.35 0.61 -1.32
C LEU A 28 -6.30 0.51 -2.52
N PHE A 29 -6.76 1.66 -3.03
CA PHE A 29 -7.64 1.69 -4.20
C PHE A 29 -6.95 1.13 -5.45
N THR A 30 -5.67 1.46 -5.63
CA THR A 30 -4.83 0.95 -6.71
C THR A 30 -4.70 -0.58 -6.64
N GLN A 31 -4.44 -1.12 -5.45
CA GLN A 31 -4.35 -2.56 -5.23
C GLN A 31 -5.68 -3.26 -5.52
N GLN A 32 -6.80 -2.70 -5.05
CA GLN A 32 -8.13 -3.25 -5.30
C GLN A 32 -8.46 -3.25 -6.80
N LEU A 33 -8.14 -2.17 -7.51
CA LEU A 33 -8.34 -2.06 -8.95
C LEU A 33 -7.48 -3.08 -9.71
N ALA A 34 -6.19 -3.20 -9.37
CA ALA A 34 -5.30 -4.19 -9.98
C ALA A 34 -5.79 -5.63 -9.76
N SER A 35 -6.21 -5.96 -8.54
CA SER A 35 -6.79 -7.26 -8.22
C SER A 35 -8.05 -7.54 -9.03
N ARG A 36 -8.90 -6.52 -9.22
CA ARG A 36 -10.13 -6.68 -10.00
C ARG A 36 -9.85 -6.96 -11.47
N LEU A 37 -8.92 -6.22 -12.06
CA LEU A 37 -8.52 -6.41 -13.46
C LEU A 37 -8.00 -7.83 -13.70
N VAL A 38 -7.17 -8.36 -12.81
CA VAL A 38 -6.65 -9.73 -12.89
C VAL A 38 -7.77 -10.77 -12.84
N ILE A 39 -8.75 -10.59 -11.95
CA ILE A 39 -9.93 -11.49 -11.85
C ILE A 39 -10.75 -11.44 -13.14
N ASP A 40 -10.91 -10.25 -13.72
CA ASP A 40 -11.62 -10.05 -14.98
C ASP A 40 -10.79 -10.50 -16.21
N GLY A 41 -9.59 -11.08 -16.00
CA GLY A 41 -8.71 -11.57 -17.07
C GLY A 41 -8.00 -10.47 -17.86
N ILE A 42 -8.04 -9.23 -17.37
CA ILE A 42 -7.41 -8.05 -17.98
C ILE A 42 -6.04 -7.86 -17.34
N THR A 43 -5.00 -7.79 -18.17
CA THR A 43 -3.65 -7.46 -17.69
C THR A 43 -3.61 -6.02 -17.19
N PRO A 44 -3.33 -5.76 -15.90
CA PRO A 44 -3.27 -4.41 -15.38
C PRO A 44 -2.11 -3.63 -16.01
N PRO A 45 -2.28 -2.32 -16.28
CA PRO A 45 -1.24 -1.51 -16.89
C PRO A 45 -0.06 -1.32 -15.94
N SER A 46 1.16 -1.19 -16.49
CA SER A 46 2.41 -1.13 -15.72
C SER A 46 2.48 0.04 -14.73
N TRP A 47 1.82 1.17 -15.02
CA TRP A 47 1.73 2.33 -14.12
C TRP A 47 0.80 2.10 -12.92
N LEU A 48 -0.10 1.12 -12.98
CA LEU A 48 -1.01 0.77 -11.88
C LEU A 48 -0.31 -0.14 -10.86
N LEU A 49 0.72 -0.88 -11.29
CA LEU A 49 1.47 -1.82 -10.44
C LEU A 49 2.60 -1.13 -9.64
N SER A 50 2.41 0.12 -9.22
CA SER A 50 3.41 0.95 -8.53
C SER A 50 4.26 0.15 -7.51
N PRO A 51 5.58 0.46 -7.39
CA PRO A 51 6.59 -0.43 -6.81
C PRO A 51 6.51 -0.66 -5.29
N ASN A 52 5.50 -0.12 -4.59
CA ASN A 52 5.34 -0.32 -3.15
C ASN A 52 4.59 -1.63 -2.80
N SER A 53 4.24 -2.44 -3.80
CA SER A 53 3.58 -3.74 -3.63
C SER A 53 4.46 -4.83 -2.97
N ASN A 54 5.73 -4.53 -2.64
CA ASN A 54 6.63 -5.47 -1.97
C ASN A 54 6.44 -5.58 -0.44
N SER A 55 5.49 -4.86 0.14
CA SER A 55 5.10 -5.12 1.53
C SER A 55 4.01 -6.20 1.56
N HIS A 56 4.42 -7.43 1.87
CA HIS A 56 3.57 -8.59 2.19
C HIS A 56 3.29 -9.61 1.06
N SER A 57 4.34 -10.24 0.53
CA SER A 57 4.26 -11.64 0.12
C SER A 57 5.41 -12.43 0.75
N SER A 58 5.31 -12.69 2.05
CA SER A 58 6.18 -13.64 2.76
C SER A 58 5.36 -14.79 3.36
N TYR A 59 4.36 -15.29 2.64
CA TYR A 59 3.67 -16.53 3.01
C TYR A 59 3.27 -17.30 1.75
N ILE A 60 4.23 -18.07 1.20
CA ILE A 60 4.03 -19.45 0.71
C ILE A 60 5.40 -20.05 0.33
N ASN A 61 6.29 -20.25 1.30
CA ASN A 61 7.32 -21.28 1.16
C ASN A 61 6.95 -22.48 2.06
N GLY A 62 5.87 -23.14 1.67
CA GLY A 62 5.49 -24.45 2.19
C GLY A 62 6.22 -25.53 1.40
N LYS A 63 7.38 -25.93 1.93
CA LYS A 63 8.14 -27.15 1.64
C LYS A 63 7.35 -28.22 0.87
N HIS A 64 7.82 -28.59 -0.31
CA HIS A 64 7.52 -29.89 -0.92
C HIS A 64 8.62 -30.87 -0.51
N PRO A 65 8.42 -31.79 0.46
CA PRO A 65 9.34 -32.90 0.63
C PRO A 65 9.01 -33.98 -0.41
N ASN A 66 10.05 -34.43 -1.11
CA ASN A 66 10.23 -35.76 -1.69
C ASN A 66 9.00 -36.67 -1.75
N LEU A 67 8.52 -36.99 -2.96
CA LEU A 67 7.91 -38.29 -3.23
C LEU A 67 8.78 -39.02 -4.27
N ARG A 68 9.60 -39.92 -3.70
CA ARG A 68 10.30 -41.00 -4.38
C ARG A 68 9.38 -42.22 -4.28
N VAL A 69 8.74 -42.63 -5.37
CA VAL A 69 8.44 -44.03 -5.73
C VAL A 69 8.40 -44.13 -7.24
#